data_AF-A0A6P0S5L4-F1
#
_entry.id   AF-A0A6P0S5L4-F1
#
_cell.length_a   1.000
_cell.length_b   1.000
_cell.length_c   1.000
_cell.angle_alpha   90.00
_cell.angle_beta   90.00
_cell.angle_gamma   90.00
#
_symmetry.space_group_name_H-M   'P 1'
#
loop_
_entity.id
_entity.type
_entity.pdbx_description
1 polymer ?
#
loop_
_entity_poly.entity_id
_entity_poly.type
_entity_poly.pdbx_seq_one_letter_code
_entity_poly.pdbx_strand_id
1 'polypeptide(L)'
;MAKESRRSFLFFNGLNNYITLPNNSIPTSPKITVSFWRYGGGTSPKNTSIIYAVDVNGDRTLNIHLPWDDSKVDFDCGNSGHQFNRIERQADAELFKERWSHWAFTQNAMTGKMKIYHNGEIWLVGEGKTLMLSPAAGVSIGSFINKRFNHQFYYHGSITELKIWNIERDANDIKQDMHKQLSGDEEGLVSYWPLDEQKGSTVYDKTRNCEPGTISGSANWIELERLPLEVEEQPKSTQPSQESEELLDEFPQNALYLMLGGVALVAEEASKALESFTDIGKEVAQKIIAKGQEVYHSPDAEQWTSWVEAGQDLLRNLQTAEELPDTPKSIVSPRNLVSPEAAPGAITLTNPEKWTIWSKAGQDIFMSSRTYGSGRIIAVGHESFLVDNLDSTADRKAMLKQSFQWLSSLSRNRLILFSTGHCEWVPAKIRQPAECLFRVLEEWNYQVGEIAGIIDNQGLESACVLVLGNAWGNLIPSEVESIKRFVANGGSLLVAGLGWSWKAYAGKEGFRCEGKMEGQDTNDLSTYPMNQVVKPYGMMWTEKIIDL
;
A
#
# COMPACT_ATOMS: atom_id res chain seq x y z
N MET A 1 -15.10 3.13 -24.52
CA MET A 1 -15.39 4.19 -23.54
C MET A 1 -14.54 3.91 -22.32
N ALA A 2 -13.69 4.86 -21.90
CA ALA A 2 -12.84 4.68 -20.74
C ALA A 2 -13.71 4.65 -19.48
N LYS A 3 -13.49 3.65 -18.62
CA LYS A 3 -14.14 3.52 -17.32
C LYS A 3 -13.62 4.65 -16.44
N GLU A 4 -14.48 5.61 -16.08
CA GLU A 4 -14.12 6.72 -15.18
C GLU A 4 -13.81 6.15 -13.79
N SER A 5 -12.61 6.42 -13.24
CA SER A 5 -12.22 5.92 -11.91
C SER A 5 -12.72 6.86 -10.82
N ARG A 6 -13.55 6.36 -9.91
CA ARG A 6 -13.90 7.04 -8.65
C ARG A 6 -12.64 7.36 -7.85
N ARG A 7 -12.55 8.55 -7.24
CA ARG A 7 -11.44 8.94 -6.36
C ARG A 7 -11.97 9.16 -4.93
N SER A 8 -11.23 8.66 -3.95
CA SER A 8 -11.50 8.92 -2.53
C SER A 8 -10.60 10.05 -2.04
N PHE A 9 -11.11 10.88 -1.13
CA PHE A 9 -10.37 11.99 -0.53
C PHE A 9 -10.52 11.99 0.98
N LEU A 10 -9.45 12.31 1.70
CA LEU A 10 -9.53 12.47 3.14
C LEU A 10 -10.17 13.82 3.51
N PHE A 11 -11.21 13.78 4.34
CA PHE A 11 -11.88 14.96 4.88
C PHE A 11 -11.46 15.25 6.32
N PHE A 12 -11.08 16.50 6.56
CA PHE A 12 -10.72 17.05 7.85
C PHE A 12 -11.91 17.86 8.41
N ASN A 13 -12.36 17.51 9.61
CA ASN A 13 -13.56 18.08 10.24
C ASN A 13 -13.37 19.46 10.90
N GLY A 14 -12.16 20.02 10.93
CA GLY A 14 -11.89 21.31 11.58
C GLY A 14 -11.88 21.32 13.11
N LEU A 15 -11.98 20.15 13.75
CA LEU A 15 -12.10 20.01 15.22
C LEU A 15 -10.92 19.26 15.84
N ASN A 16 -10.53 18.12 15.27
CA ASN A 16 -9.50 17.26 15.84
C ASN A 16 -8.77 16.37 14.81
N ASN A 17 -9.06 16.52 13.52
CA ASN A 17 -8.43 15.72 12.47
C ASN A 17 -7.10 16.30 12.02
N TYR A 18 -6.09 15.45 11.97
CA TYR A 18 -4.79 15.76 11.38
C TYR A 18 -4.06 14.48 11.02
N ILE A 19 -3.02 14.58 10.20
CA ILE A 19 -2.12 13.46 9.90
C ILE A 19 -0.75 13.79 10.50
N THR A 20 -0.15 12.85 11.22
CA THR A 20 1.27 12.90 11.55
C THR A 20 2.05 12.20 10.45
N LEU A 21 3.02 12.89 9.86
CA LEU A 21 3.91 12.32 8.86
C LEU A 21 5.28 11.98 9.47
N PRO A 22 6.01 11.02 8.89
CA PRO A 22 7.40 10.77 9.25
C PRO A 22 8.30 11.99 8.99
N ASN A 23 9.36 12.15 9.79
CA ASN A 23 10.21 13.34 9.78
C ASN A 23 10.95 13.56 8.46
N ASN A 24 11.33 12.47 7.77
CA ASN A 24 11.99 12.50 6.46
C ASN A 24 11.06 12.93 5.31
N SER A 25 9.75 13.13 5.56
CA SER A 25 8.81 13.68 4.57
C SER A 25 9.21 15.07 4.10
N ILE A 26 9.94 15.81 4.94
CA ILE A 26 10.49 17.12 4.63
C ILE A 26 11.99 16.97 4.30
N PRO A 27 12.45 17.46 3.13
CA PRO A 27 13.86 17.35 2.78
C PRO A 27 14.75 18.26 3.62
N THR A 28 15.97 17.80 3.88
CA THR A 28 17.07 18.68 4.30
C THR A 28 17.78 19.18 3.03
N SER A 29 17.29 20.28 2.47
CA SER A 29 17.78 20.84 1.19
C SER A 29 17.69 22.37 1.18
N PRO A 30 18.57 23.09 0.43
CA PRO A 30 18.37 24.51 0.14
C PRO A 30 17.09 24.81 -0.65
N LYS A 31 16.51 23.79 -1.28
CA LYS A 31 15.36 23.92 -2.17
C LYS A 31 14.24 23.00 -1.71
N ILE A 32 13.02 23.49 -1.85
CA ILE A 32 11.83 22.68 -1.65
C ILE A 32 10.74 23.11 -2.62
N THR A 33 9.94 22.15 -3.07
CA THR A 33 8.63 22.40 -3.67
C THR A 33 7.60 21.59 -2.90
N VAL A 34 6.54 22.22 -2.42
CA VAL A 34 5.36 21.54 -1.85
C VAL A 34 4.17 21.86 -2.74
N SER A 35 3.47 20.84 -3.25
CA SER A 35 2.28 21.02 -4.09
C SER A 35 1.18 20.07 -3.69
N PHE A 36 -0.08 20.51 -3.77
CA PHE A 36 -1.24 19.69 -3.42
C PHE A 36 -2.52 20.28 -4.02
N TRP A 37 -3.53 19.43 -4.14
CA TRP A 37 -4.91 19.85 -4.29
C TRP A 37 -5.56 20.03 -2.93
N ARG A 38 -6.38 21.06 -2.80
CA ARG A 38 -7.08 21.36 -1.56
C ARG A 38 -8.48 21.90 -1.81
N TYR A 39 -9.44 21.41 -1.02
CA TYR A 39 -10.79 21.92 -0.90
C TYR A 39 -10.94 22.68 0.42
N GLY A 40 -11.06 24.01 0.39
CA GLY A 40 -11.33 24.77 1.61
C GLY A 40 -12.80 24.68 1.97
N GLY A 41 -13.15 24.19 3.17
CA GLY A 41 -14.55 24.09 3.55
C GLY A 41 -15.16 25.43 3.98
N GLY A 42 -16.47 25.44 4.27
CA GLY A 42 -17.25 26.65 4.54
C GLY A 42 -16.81 27.49 5.75
N THR A 43 -15.98 26.96 6.63
CA THR A 43 -15.42 27.70 7.78
C THR A 43 -14.11 28.42 7.49
N SER A 44 -13.56 28.35 6.27
CA SER A 44 -12.39 29.16 5.88
C SER A 44 -12.80 30.63 5.60
N PRO A 45 -11.96 31.64 5.93
CA PRO A 45 -10.63 31.56 6.55
C PRO A 45 -10.68 31.14 8.02
N LYS A 46 -9.64 30.45 8.52
CA LYS A 46 -9.54 30.01 9.91
C LYS A 46 -8.08 29.84 10.30
N ASN A 47 -7.75 30.05 11.57
CA ASN A 47 -6.45 29.70 12.13
C ASN A 47 -6.22 28.20 11.98
N THR A 48 -5.29 27.81 11.12
CA THR A 48 -4.88 26.43 10.85
C THR A 48 -3.69 26.41 9.86
N SER A 49 -3.15 25.22 9.59
CA SER A 49 -2.14 24.99 8.55
C SER A 49 -2.51 23.80 7.68
N ILE A 50 -2.11 23.85 6.40
CA ILE A 50 -2.19 22.70 5.50
C ILE A 50 -1.08 21.71 5.82
N ILE A 51 0.15 22.22 5.96
CA ILE A 51 1.30 21.44 6.42
C ILE A 51 2.09 22.29 7.41
N TYR A 52 2.57 21.65 8.47
CA TYR A 52 3.38 22.26 9.52
C TYR A 52 4.50 21.32 9.92
N ALA A 53 5.74 21.82 9.88
CA ALA A 53 6.91 21.08 10.33
C ALA A 53 7.79 21.92 11.26
N VAL A 54 8.39 21.24 12.22
CA VAL A 54 9.30 21.81 13.21
C VAL A 54 10.61 21.02 13.26
N ASP A 55 11.69 21.66 13.70
CA ASP A 55 12.96 20.99 14.00
C ASP A 55 12.98 20.38 15.41
N VAL A 56 14.14 19.87 15.83
CA VAL A 56 14.33 19.21 17.15
C VAL A 56 14.09 20.12 18.35
N ASN A 57 14.26 21.43 18.19
CA ASN A 57 13.92 22.43 19.23
C ASN A 57 12.42 22.79 19.18
N GLY A 58 11.71 22.22 18.20
CA GLY A 58 10.35 22.51 17.83
C GLY A 58 10.21 23.89 17.16
N ASP A 59 11.28 24.48 16.65
CA ASP A 59 11.19 25.73 15.92
C ASP A 59 10.62 25.46 14.53
N ARG A 60 9.69 26.31 14.08
CA ARG A 60 9.03 26.17 12.78
C ARG A 60 10.09 26.16 11.68
N THR A 61 10.04 25.17 10.80
CA THR A 61 10.92 25.09 9.61
C THR A 61 10.15 25.15 8.30
N LEU A 62 8.91 24.67 8.30
CA LEU A 62 7.97 24.78 7.19
C LEU A 62 6.57 25.03 7.73
N ASN A 63 5.83 25.95 7.12
CA ASN A 63 4.43 26.15 7.45
C ASN A 63 3.69 26.81 6.29
N ILE A 64 2.52 26.27 5.95
CA ILE A 64 1.65 26.83 4.92
C ILE A 64 0.29 27.13 5.56
N HIS A 65 0.00 28.42 5.77
CA HIS A 65 -1.34 28.88 6.13
C HIS A 65 -2.09 29.21 4.84
N LEU A 66 -3.26 28.58 4.64
CA LEU A 66 -3.98 28.71 3.39
C LEU A 66 -5.49 28.79 3.63
N PRO A 67 -6.03 30.01 3.78
CA PRO A 67 -5.37 31.16 4.42
C PRO A 67 -5.49 31.13 5.96
N TRP A 68 -4.79 32.03 6.65
CA TRP A 68 -5.01 32.34 8.08
C TRP A 68 -6.33 33.09 8.31
N ASP A 69 -6.73 33.41 9.56
CA ASP A 69 -8.02 34.08 9.86
C ASP A 69 -8.18 35.48 9.23
N ASP A 70 -7.07 36.18 8.96
CA ASP A 70 -7.03 37.47 8.26
C ASP A 70 -7.12 37.33 6.72
N SER A 71 -7.34 36.12 6.22
CA SER A 71 -7.38 35.77 4.78
C SER A 71 -6.06 35.95 4.04
N LYS A 72 -4.92 36.05 4.74
CA LYS A 72 -3.60 35.95 4.11
C LYS A 72 -3.20 34.51 3.89
N VAL A 73 -2.60 34.26 2.72
CA VAL A 73 -1.86 33.04 2.45
C VAL A 73 -0.42 33.26 2.86
N ASP A 74 0.05 32.54 3.87
CA ASP A 74 1.42 32.63 4.38
C ASP A 74 2.20 31.39 3.97
N PHE A 75 3.40 31.61 3.43
CA PHE A 75 4.39 30.56 3.23
C PHE A 75 5.63 30.86 4.05
N ASP A 76 5.81 30.09 5.13
CA ASP A 76 7.00 30.12 5.96
C ASP A 76 7.92 28.95 5.59
N CYS A 77 9.20 29.22 5.36
CA CYS A 77 10.16 28.16 5.03
C CYS A 77 11.58 28.52 5.46
N GLY A 78 12.31 27.52 5.95
CA GLY A 78 13.65 27.67 6.52
C GLY A 78 13.65 28.41 7.85
N ASN A 79 14.68 28.16 8.67
CA ASN A 79 14.80 28.81 9.97
C ASN A 79 16.24 29.08 10.41
N SER A 80 16.39 29.89 11.46
CA SER A 80 17.63 30.12 12.19
C SER A 80 17.44 29.99 13.71
N GLY A 81 16.44 29.21 14.14
CA GLY A 81 16.00 29.07 15.54
C GLY A 81 15.14 30.22 16.09
N HIS A 82 15.32 31.46 15.60
CA HIS A 82 14.52 32.61 16.05
C HIS A 82 13.74 33.31 14.95
N GLN A 83 14.05 33.02 13.68
CA GLN A 83 13.41 33.60 12.50
C GLN A 83 13.19 32.54 11.43
N PHE A 84 12.26 32.81 10.52
CA PHE A 84 12.00 32.02 9.32
C PHE A 84 11.78 32.95 8.12
N ASN A 85 11.97 32.46 6.90
CA ASN A 85 11.57 33.25 5.72
C ASN A 85 10.04 33.23 5.63
N ARG A 86 9.44 34.36 5.29
CA ARG A 86 8.01 34.45 4.97
C ARG A 86 7.78 35.23 3.68
N ILE A 87 6.84 34.75 2.88
CA ILE A 87 6.10 35.56 1.90
C ILE A 87 4.60 35.40 2.18
N GLU A 88 3.85 36.49 2.06
CA GLU A 88 2.42 36.51 2.34
C GLU A 88 1.69 37.45 1.38
N ARG A 89 0.44 37.13 1.07
CA ARG A 89 -0.45 38.00 0.27
C ARG A 89 -1.91 37.77 0.66
N GLN A 90 -2.70 38.84 0.63
CA GLN A 90 -4.15 38.78 0.81
C GLN A 90 -4.80 37.93 -0.29
N ALA A 91 -5.68 37.00 0.07
CA ALA A 91 -6.47 36.22 -0.87
C ALA A 91 -7.96 36.55 -0.74
N ASP A 92 -8.66 36.65 -1.87
CA ASP A 92 -10.11 36.77 -1.91
C ASP A 92 -10.76 35.41 -1.62
N ALA A 93 -11.93 35.42 -0.98
CA ALA A 93 -12.64 34.21 -0.57
C ALA A 93 -12.89 33.23 -1.74
N GLU A 94 -13.11 33.77 -2.94
CA GLU A 94 -13.32 33.00 -4.17
C GLU A 94 -12.14 32.11 -4.56
N LEU A 95 -10.93 32.36 -4.05
CA LEU A 95 -9.74 31.53 -4.31
C LEU A 95 -9.65 30.31 -3.41
N PHE A 96 -10.37 30.28 -2.29
CA PHE A 96 -10.14 29.27 -1.26
C PHE A 96 -11.37 28.64 -0.64
N LYS A 97 -12.51 29.31 -0.67
CA LYS A 97 -13.71 28.86 0.04
C LYS A 97 -14.58 27.99 -0.85
N GLU A 98 -15.00 26.86 -0.31
CA GLU A 98 -15.96 25.90 -0.86
C GLU A 98 -15.62 25.37 -2.26
N ARG A 99 -14.33 25.28 -2.58
CA ARG A 99 -13.86 24.82 -3.88
C ARG A 99 -12.51 24.13 -3.84
N TRP A 100 -12.28 23.30 -4.84
CA TRP A 100 -10.96 22.73 -5.12
C TRP A 100 -10.06 23.76 -5.82
N SER A 101 -8.81 23.81 -5.40
CA SER A 101 -7.75 24.58 -6.06
C SER A 101 -6.42 23.85 -5.88
N HIS A 102 -5.53 23.97 -6.87
CA HIS A 102 -4.17 23.48 -6.76
C HIS A 102 -3.26 24.59 -6.28
N TRP A 103 -2.43 24.30 -5.29
CA TRP A 103 -1.43 25.22 -4.77
C TRP A 103 -0.05 24.58 -4.81
N ALA A 104 0.95 25.39 -5.14
CA ALA A 104 2.34 24.98 -5.01
C ALA A 104 3.18 26.11 -4.39
N PHE A 105 4.18 25.72 -3.62
CA PHE A 105 5.03 26.61 -2.83
C PHE A 105 6.47 26.21 -3.04
N THR A 106 7.31 27.11 -3.53
CA THR A 106 8.71 26.81 -3.80
C THR A 106 9.63 27.75 -3.06
N GLN A 107 10.71 27.20 -2.50
CA GLN A 107 11.82 27.98 -1.96
C GLN A 107 13.12 27.52 -2.62
N ASN A 108 13.99 28.47 -2.93
CA ASN A 108 15.38 28.25 -3.28
C ASN A 108 16.25 29.23 -2.49
N ALA A 109 16.75 28.78 -1.35
CA ALA A 109 17.56 29.58 -0.44
C ALA A 109 18.90 30.02 -1.06
N MET A 110 19.39 29.29 -2.07
CA MET A 110 20.62 29.66 -2.80
C MET A 110 20.43 30.92 -3.64
N THR A 111 19.25 31.10 -4.24
CA THR A 111 18.91 32.28 -5.04
C THR A 111 18.14 33.34 -4.25
N GLY A 112 17.70 32.99 -3.02
CA GLY A 112 16.90 33.85 -2.18
C GLY A 112 15.44 33.99 -2.65
N LYS A 113 14.95 33.11 -3.53
CA LYS A 113 13.61 33.22 -4.12
C LYS A 113 12.62 32.27 -3.43
N MET A 114 11.44 32.80 -3.12
CA MET A 114 10.26 32.02 -2.76
C MET A 114 9.12 32.35 -3.72
N LYS A 115 8.30 31.37 -4.08
CA LYS A 115 7.15 31.55 -4.96
C LYS A 115 5.94 30.79 -4.45
N ILE A 116 4.76 31.33 -4.73
CA ILE A 116 3.47 30.66 -4.55
C ILE A 116 2.81 30.59 -5.92
N TYR A 117 2.25 29.43 -6.25
CA TYR A 117 1.50 29.18 -7.47
C TYR A 117 0.06 28.80 -7.12
N HIS A 118 -0.89 29.30 -7.90
CA HIS A 118 -2.31 28.95 -7.81
C HIS A 118 -2.79 28.45 -9.17
N ASN A 119 -3.33 27.23 -9.21
CA ASN A 119 -3.74 26.53 -10.43
C ASN A 119 -2.65 26.52 -11.52
N GLY A 120 -1.39 26.38 -11.09
CA GLY A 120 -0.22 26.30 -11.95
C GLY A 120 0.37 27.64 -12.40
N GLU A 121 -0.30 28.78 -12.14
CA GLU A 121 0.24 30.11 -12.45
C GLU A 121 0.93 30.74 -11.24
N ILE A 122 1.97 31.55 -11.48
CA ILE A 122 2.64 32.30 -10.41
C ILE A 122 1.66 33.30 -9.78
N TRP A 123 1.46 33.19 -8.47
CA TRP A 123 0.59 34.05 -7.68
C TRP A 123 1.36 35.07 -6.83
N LEU A 124 2.52 34.67 -6.29
CA LEU A 124 3.40 35.56 -5.52
C LEU A 124 4.86 35.17 -5.72
N VAL A 125 5.74 36.17 -5.73
CA VAL A 125 7.19 36.01 -5.68
C VAL A 125 7.74 36.87 -4.56
N GLY A 126 8.66 36.34 -3.78
CA GLY A 126 9.49 37.12 -2.86
C GLY A 126 10.97 36.81 -3.04
N GLU A 127 11.79 37.80 -2.72
CA GLU A 127 13.24 37.77 -2.87
C GLU A 127 13.93 37.98 -1.52
N GLY A 128 15.24 37.75 -1.47
CA GLY A 128 16.05 37.89 -0.25
C GLY A 128 15.78 36.84 0.83
N LYS A 129 15.15 35.72 0.48
CA LYS A 129 14.74 34.64 1.38
C LYS A 129 15.78 33.52 1.41
N THR A 130 16.82 33.69 2.21
CA THR A 130 18.03 32.84 2.18
C THR A 130 18.15 31.84 3.32
N LEU A 131 17.19 31.82 4.27
CA LEU A 131 17.22 30.82 5.35
C LEU A 131 16.96 29.40 4.82
N MET A 132 17.78 28.45 5.28
CA MET A 132 17.76 27.05 4.87
C MET A 132 16.76 26.25 5.69
N LEU A 133 16.24 25.16 5.12
CA LEU A 133 15.46 24.16 5.87
C LEU A 133 16.35 23.44 6.87
N SER A 134 15.87 23.36 8.11
CA SER A 134 16.47 22.54 9.15
C SER A 134 15.84 21.14 9.10
N PRO A 135 16.55 20.08 9.51
CA PRO A 135 15.97 18.74 9.60
C PRO A 135 14.69 18.75 10.44
N ALA A 136 13.60 18.24 9.89
CA ALA A 136 12.35 18.15 10.62
C ALA A 136 12.44 17.09 11.72
N ALA A 137 11.82 17.36 12.86
CA ALA A 137 11.63 16.45 13.98
C ALA A 137 10.15 16.23 14.34
N GLY A 138 9.24 16.94 13.66
CA GLY A 138 7.81 16.67 13.69
C GLY A 138 7.13 17.30 12.47
N VAL A 139 6.24 16.54 11.83
CA VAL A 139 5.55 16.94 10.60
C VAL A 139 4.07 16.58 10.73
N SER A 140 3.19 17.53 10.38
CA SER A 140 1.74 17.31 10.41
C SER A 140 1.03 17.96 9.23
N ILE A 141 -0.06 17.32 8.78
CA ILE A 141 -1.01 17.84 7.78
C ILE A 141 -2.32 18.19 8.47
N GLY A 142 -2.92 19.30 8.07
CA GLY A 142 -4.25 19.71 8.51
C GLY A 142 -4.30 20.22 9.95
N SER A 143 -3.15 20.48 10.58
CA SER A 143 -3.12 21.14 11.88
C SER A 143 -1.86 21.98 12.12
N PHE A 144 -1.94 22.83 13.14
CA PHE A 144 -0.83 23.64 13.63
C PHE A 144 -0.89 23.78 15.15
N ILE A 145 0.23 23.53 15.83
CA ILE A 145 0.35 23.75 17.27
C ILE A 145 0.99 25.11 17.53
N ASN A 146 0.25 26.03 18.16
CA ASN A 146 0.81 27.28 18.65
C ASN A 146 1.42 27.07 20.04
N LYS A 147 2.75 26.95 20.09
CA LYS A 147 3.52 26.78 21.33
C LYS A 147 3.25 27.84 22.40
N ARG A 148 2.95 29.08 22.02
CA ARG A 148 2.73 30.17 23.01
C ARG A 148 1.51 29.93 23.88
N PHE A 149 0.49 29.28 23.34
CA PHE A 149 -0.78 29.02 24.02
C PHE A 149 -1.04 27.53 24.24
N ASN A 150 -0.09 26.67 23.86
CA ASN A 150 -0.24 25.20 23.83
C ASN A 150 -1.58 24.75 23.23
N HIS A 151 -1.95 25.37 22.10
CA HIS A 151 -3.24 25.15 21.45
C HIS A 151 -3.04 24.67 20.02
N GLN A 152 -3.78 23.62 19.65
CA GLN A 152 -3.74 23.04 18.31
C GLN A 152 -4.94 23.52 17.51
N PHE A 153 -4.66 24.01 16.31
CA PHE A 153 -5.60 24.49 15.33
C PHE A 153 -5.79 23.44 14.23
N TYR A 154 -7.01 23.27 13.72
CA TYR A 154 -7.38 22.19 12.80
C TYR A 154 -8.04 22.70 11.52
N TYR A 155 -7.67 22.06 10.41
CA TYR A 155 -8.16 22.36 9.07
C TYR A 155 -9.55 21.77 8.84
N HIS A 156 -10.40 22.51 8.12
CA HIS A 156 -11.72 22.06 7.69
C HIS A 156 -11.78 22.04 6.16
N GLY A 157 -11.92 20.86 5.58
CA GLY A 157 -11.82 20.67 4.13
C GLY A 157 -11.17 19.35 3.74
N SER A 158 -10.60 19.29 2.54
CA SER A 158 -9.89 18.10 2.03
C SER A 158 -8.54 18.46 1.41
N ILE A 159 -7.59 17.55 1.49
CA ILE A 159 -6.25 17.65 0.89
C ILE A 159 -6.00 16.35 0.13
N THR A 160 -5.42 16.43 -1.05
CA THR A 160 -5.04 15.26 -1.86
C THR A 160 -3.83 15.60 -2.73
N GLU A 161 -3.15 14.57 -3.22
CA GLU A 161 -2.01 14.71 -4.13
C GLU A 161 -0.87 15.56 -3.54
N LEU A 162 -0.58 15.43 -2.24
CA LEU A 162 0.49 16.18 -1.59
C LEU A 162 1.85 15.64 -2.03
N LYS A 163 2.60 16.45 -2.77
CA LYS A 163 3.92 16.14 -3.32
C LYS A 163 4.95 17.09 -2.72
N ILE A 164 6.04 16.56 -2.20
CA ILE A 164 7.14 17.31 -1.59
C ILE A 164 8.43 16.94 -2.33
N TRP A 165 9.14 17.95 -2.83
CA TRP A 165 10.35 17.80 -3.63
C TRP A 165 11.53 18.52 -2.98
N ASN A 166 12.76 18.06 -3.23
CA ASN A 166 14.00 18.74 -2.80
C ASN A 166 14.61 19.66 -3.88
N ILE A 167 13.84 19.95 -4.95
CA ILE A 167 14.17 20.85 -6.05
C ILE A 167 13.19 22.03 -6.12
N GLU A 168 13.59 23.13 -6.76
CA GLU A 168 12.69 24.24 -7.11
C GLU A 168 12.04 23.90 -8.45
N ARG A 169 10.74 23.57 -8.46
CA ARG A 169 9.98 23.36 -9.70
C ARG A 169 9.42 24.68 -10.25
N ASP A 170 9.31 24.77 -11.57
CA ASP A 170 8.72 25.94 -12.23
C ASP A 170 7.23 25.76 -12.56
N ALA A 171 6.61 26.80 -13.14
CA ALA A 171 5.18 26.78 -13.48
C ALA A 171 4.82 25.68 -14.50
N ASN A 172 5.70 25.38 -15.45
CA ASN A 172 5.43 24.39 -16.49
C ASN A 172 5.45 22.99 -15.89
N ASP A 173 6.48 22.69 -15.12
CA ASP A 173 6.61 21.45 -14.35
C ASP A 173 5.38 21.19 -13.47
N ILE A 174 4.96 22.22 -12.72
CA ILE A 174 3.79 22.15 -11.84
C ILE A 174 2.50 21.87 -12.63
N LYS A 175 2.26 22.60 -13.73
CA LYS A 175 1.06 22.39 -14.57
C LYS A 175 1.01 21.00 -15.19
N GLN A 176 2.16 20.45 -15.60
CA GLN A 176 2.22 19.14 -16.22
C GLN A 176 1.84 18.01 -15.25
N ASP A 177 2.14 18.16 -13.96
CA ASP A 177 1.99 17.08 -12.98
C ASP A 177 0.83 17.27 -12.01
N MET A 178 0.24 18.46 -11.92
CA MET A 178 -0.85 18.70 -10.95
C MET A 178 -2.05 17.78 -11.17
N HIS A 179 -2.31 17.33 -12.39
CA HIS A 179 -3.42 16.41 -12.69
C HIS A 179 -3.03 14.93 -12.79
N LYS A 180 -1.76 14.60 -12.57
CA LYS A 180 -1.24 13.23 -12.72
C LYS A 180 -0.97 12.61 -11.35
N GLN A 181 -1.32 11.33 -11.24
CA GLN A 181 -0.72 10.50 -10.20
C GLN A 181 0.69 10.15 -10.62
N LEU A 182 1.64 10.40 -9.73
CA LEU A 182 3.05 10.14 -9.95
C LEU A 182 3.37 8.66 -9.67
N SER A 183 4.47 8.16 -10.24
CA SER A 183 4.96 6.81 -9.95
C SER A 183 5.67 6.74 -8.59
N GLY A 184 6.16 7.86 -8.07
CA GLY A 184 6.85 7.97 -6.78
C GLY A 184 8.37 7.88 -6.87
N ASP A 185 8.92 7.72 -8.08
CA ASP A 185 10.35 7.61 -8.35
C ASP A 185 10.92 8.78 -9.15
N GLU A 186 10.14 9.84 -9.34
CA GLU A 186 10.56 11.04 -10.03
C GLU A 186 11.79 11.69 -9.36
N GLU A 187 12.71 12.19 -10.19
CA GLU A 187 13.93 12.81 -9.70
C GLU A 187 13.61 14.03 -8.81
N GLY A 188 14.16 14.01 -7.59
CA GLY A 188 13.98 15.06 -6.60
C GLY A 188 12.66 15.00 -5.83
N LEU A 189 11.78 14.02 -6.07
CA LEU A 189 10.60 13.76 -5.24
C LEU A 189 11.03 13.12 -3.91
N VAL A 190 10.59 13.72 -2.81
CA VAL A 190 10.99 13.33 -1.44
C VAL A 190 9.86 12.57 -0.76
N SER A 191 8.63 13.08 -0.86
CA SER A 191 7.45 12.35 -0.39
C SER A 191 6.24 12.68 -1.25
N TYR A 192 5.35 11.72 -1.41
CA TYR A 192 4.13 11.84 -2.20
C TYR A 192 3.01 11.09 -1.53
N TRP A 193 2.01 11.83 -1.07
CA TRP A 193 0.85 11.34 -0.36
C TRP A 193 -0.39 11.56 -1.24
N PRO A 194 -0.85 10.52 -1.97
CA PRO A 194 -2.08 10.63 -2.76
C PRO A 194 -3.29 10.97 -1.89
N LEU A 195 -3.35 10.39 -0.67
CA LEU A 195 -4.46 10.49 0.26
C LEU A 195 -5.76 9.98 -0.39
N ASP A 196 -5.71 8.74 -0.88
CA ASP A 196 -6.79 8.05 -1.61
C ASP A 196 -7.06 6.61 -1.10
N GLU A 197 -6.61 6.27 0.12
CA GLU A 197 -6.66 4.92 0.71
C GLU A 197 -8.08 4.39 1.02
N GLN A 198 -9.11 5.24 0.92
CA GLN A 198 -10.54 4.93 1.07
C GLN A 198 -11.00 4.49 2.47
N LYS A 199 -10.12 3.94 3.30
CA LYS A 199 -10.42 3.47 4.65
C LYS A 199 -9.17 3.41 5.54
N GLY A 200 -9.41 3.26 6.84
CA GLY A 200 -8.35 3.08 7.83
C GLY A 200 -7.76 4.39 8.34
N SER A 201 -6.78 4.26 9.25
CA SER A 201 -6.13 5.37 9.95
C SER A 201 -4.67 5.58 9.52
N THR A 202 -4.28 5.01 8.39
CA THR A 202 -2.91 5.06 7.87
C THR A 202 -2.93 5.68 6.48
N VAL A 203 -1.97 6.55 6.19
CA VAL A 203 -1.73 7.08 4.83
C VAL A 203 -0.34 6.69 4.39
N TYR A 204 -0.15 6.51 3.10
CA TYR A 204 1.09 5.96 2.56
C TYR A 204 1.82 6.95 1.67
N ASP A 205 3.13 7.05 1.90
CA ASP A 205 4.04 7.71 0.98
C ASP A 205 4.26 6.78 -0.21
N LYS A 206 3.84 7.23 -1.40
CA LYS A 206 4.03 6.50 -2.66
C LYS A 206 5.49 6.54 -3.14
N THR A 207 6.34 7.36 -2.52
CA THR A 207 7.75 7.43 -2.87
C THR A 207 8.56 6.28 -2.31
N ARG A 208 9.83 6.31 -2.71
CA ARG A 208 10.96 5.55 -2.22
C ARG A 208 11.22 5.64 -0.70
N ASN A 209 10.48 6.46 0.08
CA ASN A 209 10.64 6.56 1.54
C ASN A 209 9.68 5.66 2.37
N CYS A 210 8.51 5.27 1.84
CA CYS A 210 7.58 4.22 2.35
C CYS A 210 7.25 4.20 3.87
N GLU A 211 7.58 5.23 4.64
CA GLU A 211 7.19 5.33 6.05
C GLU A 211 5.72 5.81 6.13
N PRO A 212 4.83 5.09 6.83
CA PRO A 212 3.42 5.47 6.89
C PRO A 212 3.20 6.72 7.74
N GLY A 213 2.24 7.53 7.33
CA GLY A 213 1.64 8.57 8.16
C GLY A 213 0.44 8.03 8.94
N THR A 214 0.14 8.63 10.08
CA THR A 214 -0.98 8.22 10.94
C THR A 214 -2.03 9.30 11.00
N ILE A 215 -3.27 8.94 10.68
CA ILE A 215 -4.46 9.78 10.83
C ILE A 215 -4.85 9.80 12.30
N SER A 216 -5.04 11.00 12.84
CA SER A 216 -5.52 11.23 14.20
C SER A 216 -6.93 11.82 14.20
N GLY A 217 -7.74 11.44 15.19
CA GLY A 217 -9.15 11.80 15.29
C GLY A 217 -10.05 10.93 14.40
N SER A 218 -11.25 11.44 14.10
CA SER A 218 -12.28 10.76 13.32
C SER A 218 -12.36 11.30 11.88
N ALA A 219 -11.22 11.37 11.18
CA ALA A 219 -11.21 11.81 9.79
C ALA A 219 -11.93 10.75 8.93
N ASN A 220 -12.68 11.21 7.93
CA ASN A 220 -13.49 10.32 7.09
C ASN A 220 -13.03 10.39 5.63
N TRP A 221 -13.10 9.25 4.97
CA TRP A 221 -12.87 9.13 3.54
C TRP A 221 -14.17 9.45 2.79
N ILE A 222 -14.13 10.41 1.87
CA ILE A 222 -15.27 10.78 1.03
C ILE A 222 -15.00 10.31 -0.39
N GLU A 223 -15.92 9.54 -0.96
CA GLU A 223 -15.90 9.20 -2.38
C GLU A 223 -16.57 10.30 -3.21
N LEU A 224 -15.89 10.76 -4.25
CA LEU A 224 -16.51 11.55 -5.33
C LEU A 224 -16.14 10.89 -6.65
N GLU A 225 -17.06 10.80 -7.62
CA GLU A 225 -16.73 10.14 -8.89
C GLU A 225 -15.69 10.93 -9.73
N ARG A 226 -15.50 12.23 -9.43
CA ARG A 226 -14.48 13.12 -10.04
C ARG A 226 -13.98 14.19 -9.04
N LEU A 227 -12.77 14.71 -9.25
CA LEU A 227 -12.41 16.08 -8.85
C LEU A 227 -13.28 17.04 -9.71
N PRO A 228 -13.83 18.16 -9.20
CA PRO A 228 -14.47 19.17 -10.06
C PRO A 228 -13.39 19.84 -10.91
N LEU A 229 -13.06 19.16 -12.00
CA LEU A 229 -12.21 19.58 -13.10
C LEU A 229 -13.13 20.24 -14.10
N GLU A 230 -13.41 21.54 -13.90
CA GLU A 230 -13.68 22.51 -14.96
C GLU A 230 -14.01 23.85 -14.29
N VAL A 231 -13.43 24.92 -14.81
CA VAL A 231 -13.94 26.26 -14.55
C VAL A 231 -15.32 26.28 -15.20
N GLU A 232 -16.40 26.29 -14.42
CA GLU A 232 -17.69 26.67 -14.96
C GLU A 232 -17.57 28.12 -15.46
N GLU A 233 -17.35 28.29 -16.77
CA GLU A 233 -17.70 29.54 -17.40
C GLU A 233 -19.21 29.72 -17.19
N GLN A 234 -19.58 30.71 -16.37
CA GLN A 234 -20.97 31.03 -16.14
C GLN A 234 -21.65 31.28 -17.50
N PRO A 235 -22.78 30.62 -17.80
CA PRO A 235 -23.51 30.90 -19.02
C PRO A 235 -23.96 32.37 -19.00
N LYS A 236 -23.55 33.12 -20.02
CA LYS A 236 -24.06 34.46 -20.30
C LYS A 236 -25.58 34.42 -20.29
N SER A 237 -26.17 35.24 -19.41
CA SER A 237 -27.58 35.56 -19.33
C SER A 237 -28.21 35.75 -20.73
N THR A 238 -29.11 34.85 -21.09
CA THR A 238 -30.18 35.10 -22.06
C THR A 238 -31.52 34.85 -21.37
N GLN A 239 -32.38 35.87 -21.42
CA GLN A 239 -33.72 35.91 -20.83
C GLN A 239 -34.65 34.78 -21.34
N PRO A 240 -35.69 34.42 -20.56
CA PRO A 240 -36.57 33.29 -20.87
C PRO A 240 -37.62 33.69 -21.92
N SER A 241 -37.91 32.80 -22.87
CA SER A 241 -39.14 32.84 -23.65
C SER A 241 -40.02 31.63 -23.34
N GLN A 242 -41.18 31.92 -22.75
CA GLN A 242 -42.47 31.25 -22.87
C GLN A 242 -42.45 29.77 -23.28
N GLU A 243 -42.43 28.89 -22.29
CA GLU A 243 -43.16 27.61 -22.29
C GLU A 243 -43.01 27.00 -20.89
N SER A 244 -43.59 27.71 -19.92
CA SER A 244 -43.70 27.29 -18.52
C SER A 244 -45.13 27.49 -18.08
N GLU A 245 -46.04 26.68 -18.63
CA GLU A 245 -47.38 26.49 -18.07
C GLU A 245 -48.03 25.27 -18.74
N GLU A 246 -47.57 24.08 -18.37
CA GLU A 246 -48.41 22.88 -18.23
C GLU A 246 -47.60 21.80 -17.50
N LEU A 247 -47.63 21.92 -16.18
CA LEU A 247 -47.30 20.85 -15.26
C LEU A 247 -48.52 19.92 -15.15
N LEU A 248 -48.23 18.60 -15.12
CA LEU A 248 -49.10 17.50 -14.65
C LEU A 248 -50.05 16.91 -15.70
N ASP A 249 -49.59 15.90 -16.44
CA ASP A 249 -50.13 14.54 -16.34
C ASP A 249 -49.37 13.54 -17.26
N GLU A 250 -49.26 12.29 -16.80
CA GLU A 250 -48.82 11.08 -17.52
C GLU A 250 -47.30 10.85 -17.78
N PHE A 251 -46.56 10.47 -16.73
CA PHE A 251 -45.66 9.32 -16.82
C PHE A 251 -46.53 8.07 -16.56
N PRO A 252 -46.57 6.97 -17.36
CA PRO A 252 -45.39 6.19 -17.82
C PRO A 252 -45.55 5.34 -19.11
N GLN A 253 -44.50 5.15 -19.93
CA GLN A 253 -44.41 3.93 -20.79
C GLN A 253 -43.00 3.57 -21.31
N ASN A 254 -42.04 4.48 -21.28
CA ASN A 254 -40.72 4.23 -21.87
C ASN A 254 -39.70 3.56 -20.92
N ALA A 255 -40.00 3.42 -19.63
CA ALA A 255 -39.12 2.74 -18.67
C ALA A 255 -39.30 1.21 -18.64
N LEU A 256 -40.41 0.68 -19.15
CA LEU A 256 -40.72 -0.76 -19.09
C LEU A 256 -40.00 -1.56 -20.19
N TYR A 257 -39.73 -0.95 -21.35
CA TYR A 257 -39.05 -1.63 -22.47
C TYR A 257 -37.54 -1.80 -22.28
N LEU A 258 -36.91 -0.89 -21.53
CA LEU A 258 -35.48 -0.97 -21.20
C LEU A 258 -35.19 -2.01 -20.09
N MET A 259 -36.15 -2.27 -19.19
CA MET A 259 -35.99 -3.29 -18.15
C MET A 259 -36.21 -4.73 -18.67
N LEU A 260 -37.06 -4.94 -19.67
CA LEU A 260 -37.34 -6.27 -20.21
C LEU A 260 -36.19 -6.84 -21.07
N GLY A 261 -35.38 -5.99 -21.71
CA GLY A 261 -34.26 -6.42 -22.57
C GLY A 261 -33.04 -6.95 -21.80
N GLY A 262 -32.77 -6.44 -20.60
CA GLY A 262 -31.59 -6.82 -19.80
C GLY A 262 -31.70 -8.21 -19.17
N VAL A 263 -32.90 -8.62 -18.75
CA VAL A 263 -33.13 -9.90 -18.07
C VAL A 263 -33.05 -11.09 -19.05
N ALA A 264 -33.48 -10.90 -20.31
CA ALA A 264 -33.42 -11.95 -21.32
C ALA A 264 -31.97 -12.27 -21.76
N LEU A 265 -31.09 -11.26 -21.84
CA LEU A 265 -29.69 -11.44 -22.24
C LEU A 265 -28.89 -12.23 -21.18
N VAL A 266 -29.08 -11.90 -19.90
CA VAL A 266 -28.37 -12.55 -18.78
C VAL A 266 -28.81 -14.01 -18.62
N ALA A 267 -30.10 -14.31 -18.85
CA ALA A 267 -30.60 -15.68 -18.79
C ALA A 267 -30.12 -16.54 -19.96
N GLU A 268 -30.01 -15.98 -21.17
CA GLU A 268 -29.55 -16.72 -22.36
C GLU A 268 -28.03 -17.01 -22.30
N GLU A 269 -27.23 -16.06 -21.83
CA GLU A 269 -25.78 -16.26 -21.64
C GLU A 269 -25.47 -17.20 -20.48
N ALA A 270 -26.22 -17.13 -19.38
CA ALA A 270 -26.11 -18.09 -18.28
C ALA A 270 -26.52 -19.51 -18.70
N SER A 271 -27.51 -19.65 -19.58
CA SER A 271 -27.92 -20.96 -20.12
C SER A 271 -26.87 -21.55 -21.07
N LYS A 272 -26.18 -20.73 -21.87
CA LYS A 272 -25.06 -21.17 -22.73
C LYS A 272 -23.82 -21.57 -21.92
N ALA A 273 -23.58 -20.91 -20.78
CA ALA A 273 -22.51 -21.27 -19.86
C ALA A 273 -22.78 -22.59 -19.08
N LEU A 274 -24.03 -23.05 -19.00
CA LEU A 274 -24.43 -24.23 -18.23
C LEU A 274 -23.99 -25.58 -18.84
N GLU A 275 -23.64 -25.60 -20.13
CA GLU A 275 -23.29 -26.82 -20.88
C GLU A 275 -21.87 -27.36 -20.57
N SER A 276 -21.00 -26.56 -19.93
CA SER A 276 -19.56 -26.86 -19.76
C SER A 276 -19.09 -27.20 -18.33
N PHE A 277 -19.97 -27.25 -17.32
CA PHE A 277 -19.59 -27.47 -15.92
C PHE A 277 -19.82 -28.92 -15.40
N THR A 278 -19.00 -29.32 -14.41
CA THR A 278 -19.19 -30.53 -13.59
C THR A 278 -20.44 -30.45 -12.70
N ASP A 279 -20.92 -31.59 -12.19
CA ASP A 279 -22.23 -31.71 -11.50
C ASP A 279 -22.42 -30.76 -10.30
N ILE A 280 -21.34 -30.41 -9.59
CA ILE A 280 -21.36 -29.48 -8.45
C ILE A 280 -21.57 -28.01 -8.92
N GLY A 281 -20.99 -27.63 -10.06
CA GLY A 281 -21.18 -26.29 -10.64
C GLY A 281 -22.62 -26.05 -11.10
N LYS A 282 -23.28 -27.10 -11.58
CA LYS A 282 -24.70 -27.05 -11.98
C LYS A 282 -25.64 -26.88 -10.78
N GLU A 283 -25.36 -27.52 -9.65
CA GLU A 283 -26.19 -27.42 -8.43
C GLU A 283 -26.13 -26.02 -7.79
N VAL A 284 -24.94 -25.39 -7.79
CA VAL A 284 -24.76 -24.01 -7.27
C VAL A 284 -25.45 -22.99 -8.18
N ALA A 285 -25.30 -23.13 -9.51
CA ALA A 285 -25.96 -22.27 -10.48
C ALA A 285 -27.50 -22.38 -10.39
N GLN A 286 -28.03 -23.59 -10.22
CA GLN A 286 -29.48 -23.81 -10.05
C GLN A 286 -30.02 -23.18 -8.76
N LYS A 287 -29.25 -23.22 -7.65
CA LYS A 287 -29.64 -22.55 -6.39
C LYS A 287 -29.64 -21.02 -6.53
N ILE A 288 -28.71 -20.46 -7.30
CA ILE A 288 -28.66 -19.01 -7.59
C ILE A 288 -29.86 -18.59 -8.44
N ILE A 289 -30.22 -19.37 -9.47
CA ILE A 289 -31.39 -19.10 -10.33
C ILE A 289 -32.70 -19.20 -9.52
N ALA A 290 -32.86 -20.25 -8.69
CA ALA A 290 -34.04 -20.43 -7.85
C ALA A 290 -34.20 -19.29 -6.82
N LYS A 291 -33.08 -18.79 -6.25
CA LYS A 291 -33.09 -17.65 -5.32
C LYS A 291 -33.37 -16.32 -6.02
N GLY A 292 -32.87 -16.15 -7.24
CA GLY A 292 -33.16 -14.98 -8.08
C GLY A 292 -34.65 -14.89 -8.47
N GLN A 293 -35.32 -16.03 -8.65
CA GLN A 293 -36.77 -16.07 -8.91
C GLN A 293 -37.63 -15.74 -7.67
N GLU A 294 -37.18 -16.06 -6.45
CA GLU A 294 -37.87 -15.64 -5.20
C GLU A 294 -37.80 -14.11 -4.97
N VAL A 295 -36.77 -13.43 -5.48
CA VAL A 295 -36.50 -11.99 -5.23
C VAL A 295 -37.25 -11.06 -6.21
N TYR A 296 -37.88 -11.61 -7.25
CA TYR A 296 -38.68 -10.88 -8.26
C TYR A 296 -39.89 -10.11 -7.66
N HIS A 297 -40.09 -10.14 -6.34
CA HIS A 297 -41.20 -9.50 -5.62
C HIS A 297 -40.77 -8.51 -4.52
N SER A 298 -39.50 -8.08 -4.46
CA SER A 298 -39.02 -7.09 -3.46
C SER A 298 -38.66 -5.73 -4.10
N PRO A 299 -39.00 -4.56 -3.49
CA PRO A 299 -38.90 -3.25 -4.14
C PRO A 299 -37.58 -2.47 -3.96
N ASP A 300 -36.56 -3.02 -3.28
CA ASP A 300 -35.33 -2.25 -2.96
C ASP A 300 -34.22 -2.44 -4.01
N ALA A 301 -34.00 -1.42 -4.83
CA ALA A 301 -33.00 -1.37 -5.90
C ALA A 301 -31.53 -1.38 -5.42
N GLU A 302 -31.28 -0.96 -4.17
CA GLU A 302 -29.93 -0.83 -3.60
C GLU A 302 -29.32 -2.20 -3.23
N GLN A 303 -30.16 -3.16 -2.84
CA GLN A 303 -29.72 -4.55 -2.65
C GLN A 303 -29.36 -5.19 -4.00
N TRP A 304 -30.11 -4.87 -5.06
CA TRP A 304 -29.94 -5.46 -6.39
C TRP A 304 -28.52 -5.26 -6.97
N THR A 305 -27.97 -4.05 -6.85
CA THR A 305 -26.63 -3.73 -7.38
C THR A 305 -25.53 -4.47 -6.62
N SER A 306 -25.63 -4.53 -5.29
CA SER A 306 -24.68 -5.26 -4.43
C SER A 306 -24.66 -6.77 -4.74
N TRP A 307 -25.82 -7.36 -5.06
CA TRP A 307 -25.91 -8.77 -5.42
C TRP A 307 -25.43 -9.07 -6.85
N VAL A 308 -25.64 -8.16 -7.81
CA VAL A 308 -25.08 -8.28 -9.16
C VAL A 308 -23.55 -8.15 -9.13
N GLU A 309 -23.01 -7.23 -8.33
CA GLU A 309 -21.57 -7.09 -8.12
C GLU A 309 -20.97 -8.32 -7.44
N ALA A 310 -21.62 -8.84 -6.39
CA ALA A 310 -21.20 -10.09 -5.75
C ALA A 310 -21.23 -11.29 -6.72
N GLY A 311 -22.24 -11.34 -7.60
CA GLY A 311 -22.35 -12.36 -8.65
C GLY A 311 -21.28 -12.23 -9.74
N GLN A 312 -20.95 -11.00 -10.15
CA GLN A 312 -19.90 -10.72 -11.13
C GLN A 312 -18.49 -10.96 -10.59
N ASP A 313 -18.25 -10.67 -9.32
CA ASP A 313 -16.99 -10.98 -8.65
C ASP A 313 -16.83 -12.48 -8.41
N LEU A 314 -17.93 -13.19 -8.10
CA LEU A 314 -17.93 -14.66 -8.10
C LEU A 314 -17.61 -15.20 -9.50
N LEU A 315 -18.19 -14.63 -10.56
CA LEU A 315 -17.91 -15.00 -11.95
C LEU A 315 -16.45 -14.70 -12.35
N ARG A 316 -15.87 -13.58 -11.91
CA ARG A 316 -14.44 -13.26 -12.11
C ARG A 316 -13.53 -14.21 -11.36
N ASN A 317 -13.87 -14.55 -10.12
CA ASN A 317 -13.12 -15.54 -9.33
C ASN A 317 -13.24 -16.94 -9.94
N LEU A 318 -14.34 -17.25 -10.62
CA LEU A 318 -14.53 -18.50 -11.38
C LEU A 318 -13.87 -18.46 -12.77
N GLN A 319 -13.75 -17.30 -13.42
CA GLN A 319 -13.05 -17.10 -14.69
C GLN A 319 -11.52 -16.99 -14.53
N THR A 320 -11.04 -16.56 -13.36
CA THR A 320 -9.61 -16.57 -12.98
C THR A 320 -9.20 -17.89 -12.32
N ALA A 321 -10.15 -18.77 -12.03
CA ALA A 321 -9.89 -20.19 -11.84
C ALA A 321 -9.61 -20.87 -13.21
N GLU A 322 -8.67 -20.34 -13.99
CA GLU A 322 -7.77 -21.26 -14.69
C GLU A 322 -7.22 -22.18 -13.60
N GLU A 323 -7.33 -23.50 -13.78
CA GLU A 323 -6.78 -24.49 -12.85
C GLU A 323 -5.38 -24.03 -12.41
N LEU A 324 -5.27 -23.49 -11.19
CA LEU A 324 -4.00 -23.07 -10.62
C LEU A 324 -3.10 -24.31 -10.69
N PRO A 325 -2.03 -24.31 -11.48
CA PRO A 325 -1.21 -25.51 -11.61
C PRO A 325 -0.57 -25.75 -10.24
N ASP A 326 -0.77 -26.95 -9.66
CA ASP A 326 -0.32 -27.22 -8.28
C ASP A 326 1.22 -27.42 -8.18
N THR A 327 1.93 -27.28 -9.30
CA THR A 327 3.39 -27.17 -9.40
C THR A 327 3.79 -26.15 -10.48
N PRO A 328 5.04 -25.64 -10.48
CA PRO A 328 5.65 -25.07 -11.67
C PRO A 328 5.66 -26.08 -12.84
N LYS A 329 5.47 -25.61 -14.08
CA LYS A 329 5.49 -26.46 -15.29
C LYS A 329 6.89 -26.98 -15.66
N SER A 330 7.94 -26.37 -15.12
CA SER A 330 9.34 -26.73 -15.35
C SER A 330 10.22 -26.37 -14.15
N ILE A 331 11.34 -27.08 -14.00
CA ILE A 331 12.36 -26.77 -12.99
C ILE A 331 13.11 -25.51 -13.44
N VAL A 332 13.17 -24.50 -12.58
CA VAL A 332 13.87 -23.23 -12.85
C VAL A 332 15.28 -23.27 -12.25
N SER A 333 16.27 -22.71 -12.95
CA SER A 333 17.63 -22.61 -12.43
C SER A 333 17.67 -21.69 -11.20
N PRO A 334 18.35 -22.07 -10.11
CA PRO A 334 18.51 -21.22 -8.94
C PRO A 334 19.13 -19.85 -9.29
N ARG A 335 19.99 -19.78 -10.31
CA ARG A 335 20.62 -18.53 -10.80
C ARG A 335 19.59 -17.47 -11.22
N ASN A 336 18.40 -17.87 -11.66
CA ASN A 336 17.32 -16.95 -12.02
C ASN A 336 16.52 -16.48 -10.79
N LEU A 337 16.61 -17.22 -9.68
CA LEU A 337 15.76 -17.05 -8.50
C LEU A 337 16.44 -16.34 -7.32
N VAL A 338 17.76 -16.13 -7.36
CA VAL A 338 18.52 -15.40 -6.32
C VAL A 338 19.37 -14.28 -6.92
N SER A 339 19.75 -13.29 -6.11
CA SER A 339 20.65 -12.23 -6.54
C SER A 339 21.97 -12.80 -7.12
N PRO A 340 22.61 -12.13 -8.09
CA PRO A 340 23.85 -12.63 -8.71
C PRO A 340 25.00 -12.87 -7.73
N GLU A 341 24.99 -12.17 -6.59
CA GLU A 341 25.99 -12.27 -5.52
C GLU A 341 25.61 -13.29 -4.43
N ALA A 342 24.42 -13.90 -4.51
CA ALA A 342 23.96 -14.85 -3.51
C ALA A 342 24.76 -16.16 -3.54
N ALA A 343 24.97 -16.72 -2.36
CA ALA A 343 25.52 -18.06 -2.16
C ALA A 343 24.43 -18.98 -1.57
N PRO A 344 23.53 -19.53 -2.41
CA PRO A 344 22.40 -20.32 -1.94
C PRO A 344 22.83 -21.62 -1.26
N GLY A 345 22.13 -22.02 -0.21
CA GLY A 345 22.33 -23.27 0.51
C GLY A 345 21.53 -24.43 -0.08
N ALA A 346 22.13 -25.63 -0.12
CA ALA A 346 21.47 -26.83 -0.62
C ALA A 346 20.52 -27.44 0.41
N ILE A 347 19.38 -27.92 -0.08
CA ILE A 347 18.34 -28.60 0.69
C ILE A 347 18.48 -30.13 0.53
N THR A 348 18.36 -30.86 1.63
CA THR A 348 18.17 -32.32 1.63
C THR A 348 16.76 -32.68 2.12
N LEU A 349 16.18 -33.69 1.48
CA LEU A 349 14.81 -34.13 1.72
C LEU A 349 14.82 -35.58 2.20
N THR A 350 14.10 -35.86 3.28
CA THR A 350 13.69 -37.22 3.65
C THR A 350 12.39 -37.54 2.93
N ASN A 351 12.25 -38.79 2.45
CA ASN A 351 11.10 -39.21 1.63
C ASN A 351 10.90 -38.27 0.42
N PRO A 352 11.90 -38.13 -0.47
CA PRO A 352 11.89 -37.16 -1.55
C PRO A 352 10.69 -37.31 -2.50
N GLU A 353 10.06 -38.49 -2.56
CA GLU A 353 8.83 -38.75 -3.31
C GLU A 353 7.61 -37.96 -2.79
N LYS A 354 7.67 -37.44 -1.56
CA LYS A 354 6.63 -36.57 -0.97
C LYS A 354 6.84 -35.09 -1.27
N TRP A 355 7.91 -34.75 -1.98
CA TRP A 355 8.29 -33.38 -2.26
C TRP A 355 8.28 -33.12 -3.77
N THR A 356 7.84 -31.92 -4.13
CA THR A 356 7.98 -31.39 -5.48
C THR A 356 9.20 -30.48 -5.52
N ILE A 357 10.13 -30.74 -6.46
CA ILE A 357 11.30 -29.89 -6.65
C ILE A 357 10.97 -28.80 -7.67
N TRP A 358 11.11 -27.54 -7.27
CA TRP A 358 10.82 -26.36 -8.09
C TRP A 358 12.10 -25.82 -8.74
N SER A 359 13.23 -25.93 -8.05
CA SER A 359 14.51 -25.43 -8.50
C SER A 359 15.68 -26.24 -7.96
N LYS A 360 16.65 -26.52 -8.82
CA LYS A 360 17.90 -27.22 -8.48
C LYS A 360 19.02 -26.86 -9.46
N ALA A 361 20.27 -26.97 -9.02
CA ALA A 361 21.45 -26.99 -9.89
C ALA A 361 22.12 -28.37 -9.77
N GLY A 362 22.15 -29.14 -10.87
CA GLY A 362 22.58 -30.54 -10.82
C GLY A 362 21.72 -31.38 -9.87
N GLN A 363 22.32 -31.87 -8.77
CA GLN A 363 21.64 -32.63 -7.72
C GLN A 363 21.26 -31.76 -6.51
N ASP A 364 21.70 -30.51 -6.46
CA ASP A 364 21.51 -29.65 -5.30
C ASP A 364 20.19 -28.90 -5.40
N ILE A 365 19.29 -29.18 -4.46
CA ILE A 365 17.94 -28.61 -4.42
C ILE A 365 18.00 -27.21 -3.81
N PHE A 366 17.47 -26.22 -4.52
CA PHE A 366 17.32 -24.85 -4.04
C PHE A 366 15.92 -24.55 -3.51
N MET A 367 14.88 -25.07 -4.17
CA MET A 367 13.49 -24.80 -3.81
C MET A 367 12.66 -26.05 -3.96
N SER A 368 11.88 -26.36 -2.93
CA SER A 368 10.96 -27.51 -2.93
C SER A 368 9.70 -27.22 -2.15
N SER A 369 8.62 -27.91 -2.50
CA SER A 369 7.34 -27.80 -1.81
C SER A 369 6.78 -29.15 -1.45
N ARG A 370 5.85 -29.17 -0.49
CA ARG A 370 5.01 -30.33 -0.17
C ARG A 370 3.75 -29.92 0.56
N THR A 371 2.82 -30.85 0.66
CA THR A 371 1.73 -30.80 1.61
C THR A 371 2.13 -31.40 2.96
N TYR A 372 1.50 -30.93 4.04
CA TYR A 372 1.64 -31.48 5.38
C TYR A 372 0.34 -31.26 6.17
N GLY A 373 -0.30 -32.35 6.61
CA GLY A 373 -1.67 -32.28 7.12
C GLY A 373 -2.59 -31.67 6.05
N SER A 374 -3.34 -30.65 6.42
CA SER A 374 -4.19 -29.88 5.50
C SER A 374 -3.49 -28.66 4.87
N GLY A 375 -2.25 -28.36 5.25
CA GLY A 375 -1.51 -27.17 4.80
C GLY A 375 -0.41 -27.45 3.77
N ARG A 376 0.34 -26.40 3.44
CA ARG A 376 1.38 -26.39 2.40
C ARG A 376 2.67 -25.75 2.89
N ILE A 377 3.78 -26.19 2.32
CA ILE A 377 5.11 -25.69 2.68
C ILE A 377 5.92 -25.48 1.42
N ILE A 378 6.58 -24.33 1.34
CA ILE A 378 7.66 -24.04 0.39
C ILE A 378 8.92 -23.73 1.19
N ALA A 379 10.00 -24.41 0.88
CA ALA A 379 11.32 -24.13 1.42
C ALA A 379 12.28 -23.65 0.33
N VAL A 380 13.05 -22.60 0.63
CA VAL A 380 14.02 -21.97 -0.30
C VAL A 380 15.42 -21.91 0.30
N GLY A 381 16.42 -22.04 -0.56
CA GLY A 381 17.84 -22.07 -0.19
C GLY A 381 18.49 -20.70 0.00
N HIS A 382 17.74 -19.60 -0.05
CA HIS A 382 18.22 -18.24 0.23
C HIS A 382 17.05 -17.27 0.37
N GLU A 383 17.09 -16.36 1.35
CA GLU A 383 16.05 -15.34 1.59
C GLU A 383 15.96 -14.29 0.48
N SER A 384 17.00 -14.12 -0.35
CA SER A 384 16.96 -13.26 -1.55
C SER A 384 16.00 -13.79 -2.64
N PHE A 385 15.42 -14.98 -2.48
CA PHE A 385 14.23 -15.32 -3.25
C PHE A 385 13.06 -14.34 -2.98
N LEU A 386 13.02 -13.77 -1.77
CA LEU A 386 12.02 -12.81 -1.33
C LEU A 386 12.36 -11.36 -1.74
N VAL A 387 13.58 -11.07 -2.22
CA VAL A 387 13.94 -9.81 -2.92
C VAL A 387 15.02 -10.02 -4.01
N ASP A 388 14.74 -9.62 -5.24
CA ASP A 388 15.35 -8.38 -5.79
C ASP A 388 14.67 -8.04 -7.13
N ASN A 389 14.70 -6.76 -7.53
CA ASN A 389 14.44 -6.21 -8.87
C ASN A 389 13.51 -7.05 -9.78
N LEU A 390 12.22 -7.12 -9.41
CA LEU A 390 11.16 -7.86 -10.13
C LEU A 390 10.95 -7.38 -11.58
N ASP A 391 11.52 -6.23 -11.94
CA ASP A 391 11.47 -5.68 -13.31
C ASP A 391 12.60 -6.20 -14.21
N SER A 392 13.66 -6.76 -13.62
CA SER A 392 14.80 -7.37 -14.34
C SER A 392 14.74 -8.89 -14.47
N THR A 393 13.92 -9.58 -13.66
CA THR A 393 13.83 -11.05 -13.65
C THR A 393 12.38 -11.54 -13.71
N ALA A 394 11.84 -11.63 -14.94
CA ALA A 394 10.49 -12.14 -15.22
C ALA A 394 10.23 -13.51 -14.55
N ASP A 395 11.23 -14.41 -14.56
CA ASP A 395 11.14 -15.74 -13.94
C ASP A 395 10.97 -15.68 -12.42
N ARG A 396 11.69 -14.79 -11.73
CA ARG A 396 11.62 -14.69 -10.26
C ARG A 396 10.29 -14.11 -9.80
N LYS A 397 9.82 -13.04 -10.44
CA LYS A 397 8.50 -12.46 -10.14
C LYS A 397 7.37 -13.46 -10.38
N ALA A 398 7.43 -14.18 -11.49
CA ALA A 398 6.46 -15.22 -11.80
C ALA A 398 6.51 -16.36 -10.76
N MET A 399 7.70 -16.82 -10.39
CA MET A 399 7.87 -17.88 -9.39
C MET A 399 7.38 -17.45 -8.01
N LEU A 400 7.67 -16.21 -7.60
CA LEU A 400 7.20 -15.65 -6.34
C LEU A 400 5.67 -15.54 -6.32
N LYS A 401 5.06 -15.04 -7.40
CA LYS A 401 3.60 -14.97 -7.55
C LYS A 401 2.97 -16.36 -7.45
N GLN A 402 3.53 -17.33 -8.18
CA GLN A 402 3.06 -18.71 -8.14
C GLN A 402 3.18 -19.32 -6.74
N SER A 403 4.28 -19.03 -6.02
CA SER A 403 4.49 -19.51 -4.66
C SER A 403 3.40 -19.04 -3.71
N PHE A 404 3.10 -17.73 -3.71
CA PHE A 404 2.06 -17.19 -2.83
C PHE A 404 0.65 -17.61 -3.24
N GLN A 405 0.36 -17.74 -4.54
CA GLN A 405 -0.92 -18.28 -5.01
C GLN A 405 -1.11 -19.74 -4.58
N TRP A 406 -0.06 -20.56 -4.67
CA TRP A 406 -0.12 -21.96 -4.25
C TRP A 406 -0.24 -22.09 -2.73
N LEU A 407 0.51 -21.31 -1.95
CA LEU A 407 0.42 -21.34 -0.49
C LEU A 407 -0.95 -20.84 0.02
N SER A 408 -1.54 -19.83 -0.61
CA SER A 408 -2.78 -19.22 -0.13
C SER A 408 -4.07 -19.90 -0.61
N SER A 409 -4.00 -20.77 -1.63
CA SER A 409 -5.21 -21.35 -2.26
C SER A 409 -6.06 -22.24 -1.33
N LEU A 410 -5.54 -22.62 -0.16
CA LEU A 410 -6.26 -23.43 0.83
C LEU A 410 -7.13 -22.59 1.78
N SER A 411 -6.94 -21.27 1.79
CA SER A 411 -7.62 -20.37 2.72
C SER A 411 -8.49 -19.35 1.99
N ARG A 412 -9.62 -19.00 2.61
CA ARG A 412 -10.40 -17.81 2.21
C ARG A 412 -9.78 -16.52 2.75
N ASN A 413 -8.96 -16.62 3.80
CA ASN A 413 -8.23 -15.49 4.33
C ASN A 413 -7.02 -15.19 3.43
N ARG A 414 -6.66 -13.91 3.32
CA ARG A 414 -5.60 -13.40 2.47
C ARG A 414 -4.46 -12.77 3.27
N LEU A 415 -4.44 -12.94 4.61
CA LEU A 415 -3.40 -12.41 5.49
C LEU A 415 -2.11 -13.24 5.44
N ILE A 416 -1.01 -12.59 5.05
CA ILE A 416 0.35 -13.12 5.09
C ILE A 416 1.06 -12.47 6.27
N LEU A 417 1.63 -13.28 7.16
CA LEU A 417 2.41 -12.81 8.30
C LEU A 417 3.90 -13.09 8.11
N PHE A 418 4.73 -12.08 8.33
CA PHE A 418 6.19 -12.21 8.37
C PHE A 418 6.67 -12.24 9.83
N SER A 419 7.49 -13.22 10.21
CA SER A 419 8.15 -13.16 11.51
C SER A 419 9.38 -12.26 11.47
N THR A 420 9.54 -11.45 12.51
CA THR A 420 10.62 -10.49 12.69
C THR A 420 11.26 -10.54 14.09
N GLY A 421 10.93 -11.58 14.86
CA GLY A 421 11.29 -11.70 16.26
C GLY A 421 12.63 -12.41 16.53
N HIS A 422 13.20 -13.15 15.59
CA HIS A 422 14.28 -14.12 15.82
C HIS A 422 15.58 -13.76 15.12
N CYS A 423 15.84 -12.46 14.93
CA CYS A 423 16.93 -11.98 14.08
C CYS A 423 16.89 -12.67 12.71
N GLU A 424 15.69 -12.81 12.16
CA GLU A 424 15.51 -13.26 10.80
C GLU A 424 16.26 -12.31 9.90
N TRP A 425 17.19 -12.86 9.14
CA TRP A 425 17.65 -12.19 7.96
C TRP A 425 16.53 -12.26 6.94
N VAL A 426 15.64 -11.30 7.11
CA VAL A 426 14.75 -10.80 6.08
C VAL A 426 15.55 -9.69 5.43
N PRO A 427 15.75 -9.70 4.10
CA PRO A 427 16.50 -8.64 3.46
C PRO A 427 15.96 -7.28 3.91
N ALA A 428 16.83 -6.37 4.36
CA ALA A 428 16.45 -5.00 4.73
C ALA A 428 15.63 -4.31 3.62
N LYS A 429 15.72 -4.85 2.41
CA LYS A 429 15.05 -4.50 1.17
C LYS A 429 13.56 -4.84 1.07
N ILE A 430 13.01 -5.73 1.90
CA ILE A 430 11.54 -5.98 1.91
C ILE A 430 10.76 -4.69 2.18
N ARG A 431 11.41 -3.70 2.80
CA ARG A 431 10.87 -2.37 3.12
C ARG A 431 11.54 -1.23 2.34
N GLN A 432 12.39 -1.51 1.34
CA GLN A 432 13.16 -0.48 0.61
C GLN A 432 12.51 0.02 -0.70
N PRO A 433 12.85 1.28 -1.11
CA PRO A 433 12.45 1.99 -2.33
C PRO A 433 11.77 1.25 -3.50
N ALA A 434 12.52 0.40 -4.20
CA ALA A 434 12.09 -0.27 -5.43
C ALA A 434 11.80 -1.77 -5.22
N GLU A 435 11.84 -2.21 -3.97
CA GLU A 435 12.11 -3.60 -3.59
C GLU A 435 11.02 -4.15 -2.64
N CYS A 436 9.98 -3.33 -2.37
CA CYS A 436 8.95 -3.57 -1.37
C CYS A 436 8.04 -4.76 -1.72
N LEU A 437 8.38 -5.93 -1.19
CA LEU A 437 7.57 -7.14 -1.34
C LEU A 437 6.17 -6.96 -0.76
N PHE A 438 6.00 -6.18 0.30
CA PHE A 438 4.68 -5.97 0.93
C PHE A 438 3.70 -5.33 -0.06
N ARG A 439 4.14 -4.29 -0.79
CA ARG A 439 3.36 -3.68 -1.87
C ARG A 439 3.00 -4.68 -2.96
N VAL A 440 3.95 -5.51 -3.38
CA VAL A 440 3.72 -6.53 -4.43
C VAL A 440 2.67 -7.55 -3.99
N LEU A 441 2.68 -7.94 -2.71
CA LEU A 441 1.68 -8.84 -2.15
C LEU A 441 0.31 -8.15 -2.03
N GLU A 442 0.26 -6.89 -1.64
CA GLU A 442 -0.96 -6.09 -1.61
C GLU A 442 -1.56 -5.89 -3.01
N GLU A 443 -0.75 -5.63 -4.03
CA GLU A 443 -1.15 -5.62 -5.45
C GLU A 443 -1.70 -6.98 -5.91
N TRP A 444 -1.27 -8.07 -5.29
CA TRP A 444 -1.80 -9.43 -5.52
C TRP A 444 -3.01 -9.76 -4.62
N ASN A 445 -3.61 -8.75 -4.00
CA ASN A 445 -4.80 -8.85 -3.13
C ASN A 445 -4.56 -9.67 -1.86
N TYR A 446 -3.36 -9.56 -1.29
CA TYR A 446 -3.04 -10.06 0.05
C TYR A 446 -3.04 -8.93 1.08
N GLN A 447 -3.39 -9.26 2.32
CA GLN A 447 -3.09 -8.42 3.47
C GLN A 447 -1.73 -8.84 4.02
N VAL A 448 -0.91 -7.91 4.48
CA VAL A 448 0.43 -8.22 5.01
C VAL A 448 0.54 -7.69 6.43
N GLY A 449 1.08 -8.51 7.32
CA GLY A 449 1.34 -8.16 8.71
C GLY A 449 2.61 -8.81 9.23
N GLU A 450 2.96 -8.51 10.48
CA GLU A 450 4.19 -8.99 11.10
C GLU A 450 3.96 -9.55 12.50
N ILE A 451 4.81 -10.51 12.89
CA ILE A 451 4.91 -11.05 14.24
C ILE A 451 6.32 -10.76 14.75
N ALA A 452 6.47 -9.68 15.52
CA ALA A 452 7.73 -9.29 16.14
C ALA A 452 8.04 -10.04 17.46
N GLY A 453 7.02 -10.71 18.03
CA GLY A 453 7.11 -11.44 19.29
C GLY A 453 7.12 -12.94 19.11
N ILE A 454 6.65 -13.65 20.15
CA ILE A 454 6.52 -15.11 20.14
C ILE A 454 5.49 -15.54 19.10
N ILE A 455 5.81 -16.57 18.32
CA ILE A 455 4.89 -17.19 17.37
C ILE A 455 4.04 -18.24 18.09
N ASP A 456 2.81 -17.88 18.43
CA ASP A 456 1.85 -18.78 19.07
C ASP A 456 0.60 -19.01 18.20
N ASN A 457 -0.33 -19.85 18.69
CA ASN A 457 -1.54 -20.17 17.94
C ASN A 457 -2.47 -18.95 17.76
N GLN A 458 -2.47 -18.02 18.71
CA GLN A 458 -3.34 -16.84 18.65
C GLN A 458 -2.82 -15.86 17.59
N GLY A 459 -1.52 -15.63 17.54
CA GLY A 459 -0.88 -14.80 16.52
C GLY A 459 -1.07 -15.34 15.09
N LEU A 460 -1.29 -16.64 14.93
CA LEU A 460 -1.46 -17.30 13.63
C LEU A 460 -2.93 -17.51 13.21
N GLU A 461 -3.90 -17.27 14.08
CA GLU A 461 -5.30 -17.67 13.86
C GLU A 461 -5.92 -17.09 12.58
N SER A 462 -5.54 -15.87 12.21
CA SER A 462 -6.03 -15.19 11.01
C SER A 462 -5.09 -15.30 9.80
N ALA A 463 -3.92 -15.92 9.92
CA ALA A 463 -2.99 -16.01 8.80
C ALA A 463 -3.38 -17.12 7.82
N CYS A 464 -3.20 -16.89 6.52
CA CYS A 464 -3.17 -17.97 5.54
C CYS A 464 -1.74 -18.44 5.26
N VAL A 465 -0.76 -17.53 5.31
CA VAL A 465 0.66 -17.86 5.10
C VAL A 465 1.49 -17.24 6.22
N LEU A 466 2.38 -18.04 6.80
CA LEU A 466 3.50 -17.55 7.62
C LEU A 466 4.76 -17.57 6.77
N VAL A 467 5.49 -16.46 6.74
CA VAL A 467 6.79 -16.31 6.09
C VAL A 467 7.86 -16.21 7.17
N LEU A 468 8.82 -17.13 7.12
CA LEU A 468 10.00 -17.13 7.99
C LEU A 468 11.25 -16.93 7.13
N GLY A 469 11.91 -15.79 7.32
CA GLY A 469 13.24 -15.54 6.78
C GLY A 469 14.30 -16.42 7.45
N ASN A 470 15.55 -16.26 7.04
CA ASN A 470 16.67 -17.02 7.59
C ASN A 470 16.97 -16.59 9.04
N ALA A 471 16.43 -17.28 10.05
CA ALA A 471 16.58 -16.93 11.47
C ALA A 471 17.94 -17.33 12.06
N TRP A 472 18.55 -16.40 12.78
CA TRP A 472 19.81 -16.61 13.52
C TRP A 472 19.57 -16.80 15.02
N GLY A 473 18.51 -16.21 15.56
CA GLY A 473 18.01 -16.49 16.90
C GLY A 473 17.19 -17.77 16.94
N ASN A 474 17.21 -18.45 18.08
CA ASN A 474 16.48 -19.69 18.28
C ASN A 474 14.97 -19.41 18.37
N LEU A 475 14.17 -20.31 17.80
CA LEU A 475 12.74 -20.38 18.04
C LEU A 475 12.52 -21.40 19.16
N ILE A 476 11.80 -21.01 20.21
CA ILE A 476 11.61 -21.92 21.35
C ILE A 476 10.69 -23.09 20.96
N PRO A 477 10.76 -24.25 21.65
CA PRO A 477 10.01 -25.44 21.26
C PRO A 477 8.49 -25.23 21.11
N SER A 478 7.89 -24.33 21.90
CA SER A 478 6.46 -24.00 21.79
C SER A 478 6.10 -23.24 20.51
N GLU A 479 7.02 -22.45 19.97
CA GLU A 479 6.84 -21.76 18.69
C GLU A 479 6.90 -22.75 17.54
N VAL A 480 7.90 -23.64 17.55
CA VAL A 480 8.04 -24.71 16.55
C VAL A 480 6.79 -25.59 16.52
N GLU A 481 6.24 -25.95 17.67
CA GLU A 481 5.00 -26.74 17.73
C GLU A 481 3.77 -25.93 17.28
N SER A 482 3.71 -24.62 17.54
CA SER A 482 2.63 -23.76 17.07
C SER A 482 2.65 -23.60 15.54
N ILE A 483 3.83 -23.40 14.94
CA ILE A 483 4.02 -23.36 13.48
C ILE A 483 3.61 -24.70 12.85
N LYS A 484 4.06 -25.82 13.43
CA LYS A 484 3.69 -27.15 12.95
C LYS A 484 2.18 -27.39 13.01
N ARG A 485 1.52 -26.96 14.10
CA ARG A 485 0.07 -27.07 14.25
C ARG A 485 -0.66 -26.20 13.24
N PHE A 486 -0.21 -24.97 13.03
CA PHE A 486 -0.74 -24.06 12.02
C PHE A 486 -0.73 -24.70 10.63
N VAL A 487 0.41 -25.27 10.22
CA VAL A 487 0.51 -25.95 8.91
C VAL A 487 -0.37 -27.20 8.87
N ALA A 488 -0.34 -28.03 9.91
CA ALA A 488 -1.16 -29.25 9.96
C ALA A 488 -2.67 -28.97 9.79
N ASN A 489 -3.13 -27.79 10.25
CA ASN A 489 -4.52 -27.36 10.25
C ASN A 489 -4.92 -26.47 9.06
N GLY A 490 -4.11 -26.41 7.99
CA GLY A 490 -4.48 -25.71 6.75
C GLY A 490 -3.80 -24.36 6.54
N GLY A 491 -3.01 -23.89 7.50
CA GLY A 491 -2.08 -22.80 7.29
C GLY A 491 -0.94 -23.20 6.36
N SER A 492 -0.25 -22.22 5.78
CA SER A 492 0.85 -22.47 4.85
C SER A 492 2.13 -21.79 5.30
N LEU A 493 3.28 -22.41 5.03
CA LEU A 493 4.59 -21.93 5.46
C LEU A 493 5.51 -21.67 4.25
N LEU A 494 6.05 -20.46 4.15
CA LEU A 494 7.20 -20.16 3.30
C LEU A 494 8.41 -19.96 4.20
N VAL A 495 9.46 -20.75 4.00
CA VAL A 495 10.63 -20.73 4.87
C VAL A 495 11.93 -20.63 4.07
N ALA A 496 12.82 -19.73 4.47
CA ALA A 496 14.15 -19.56 3.90
C ALA A 496 15.24 -19.98 4.89
N GLY A 497 16.38 -20.45 4.41
CA GLY A 497 17.49 -20.80 5.29
C GLY A 497 18.83 -20.98 4.58
N LEU A 498 19.90 -20.85 5.35
CA LEU A 498 21.29 -20.94 4.89
C LEU A 498 22.16 -21.72 5.89
N GLY A 499 22.06 -23.05 5.88
CA GLY A 499 22.78 -23.92 6.83
C GLY A 499 24.31 -23.72 6.82
N TRP A 500 24.92 -23.64 5.64
CA TRP A 500 26.36 -23.38 5.48
C TRP A 500 26.79 -22.05 6.14
N SER A 501 25.99 -21.00 5.97
CA SER A 501 26.27 -19.66 6.46
C SER A 501 26.14 -19.61 7.97
N TRP A 502 25.03 -20.16 8.49
CA TRP A 502 24.81 -20.23 9.93
C TRP A 502 25.95 -20.99 10.63
N LYS A 503 26.36 -22.15 10.12
CA LYS A 503 27.51 -22.90 10.67
C LYS A 503 28.81 -22.09 10.66
N ALA A 504 29.06 -21.35 9.59
CA ALA A 504 30.31 -20.60 9.42
C ALA A 504 30.37 -19.30 10.25
N TYR A 505 29.23 -18.70 10.60
CA TYR A 505 29.18 -17.33 11.11
C TYR A 505 28.39 -17.14 12.41
N ALA A 506 27.42 -17.99 12.77
CA ALA A 506 26.54 -17.74 13.92
C ALA A 506 27.27 -17.68 15.27
N GLY A 507 28.46 -18.28 15.36
CA GLY A 507 29.33 -18.19 16.53
C GLY A 507 30.15 -16.90 16.63
N LYS A 508 30.25 -16.11 15.55
CA LYS A 508 31.14 -14.93 15.44
C LYS A 508 30.48 -13.65 15.94
N GLU A 509 31.30 -12.74 16.45
CA GLU A 509 30.88 -11.41 16.87
C GLU A 509 30.29 -10.63 15.68
N GLY A 510 29.17 -9.92 15.89
CA GLY A 510 28.41 -9.23 14.84
C GLY A 510 27.34 -10.07 14.13
N PHE A 511 27.32 -11.39 14.32
CA PHE A 511 26.33 -12.32 13.74
C PHE A 511 25.45 -13.01 14.79
N ARG A 512 25.65 -12.68 16.07
CA ARG A 512 24.88 -13.26 17.18
C ARG A 512 23.56 -12.53 17.36
N CYS A 513 22.49 -13.29 17.54
CA CYS A 513 21.21 -12.76 17.98
C CYS A 513 21.20 -12.66 19.51
N GLU A 514 21.53 -11.49 20.06
CA GLU A 514 21.67 -11.32 21.51
C GLU A 514 20.42 -11.78 22.28
N GLY A 515 20.64 -12.56 23.35
CA GLY A 515 19.55 -13.08 24.20
C GLY A 515 18.72 -14.21 23.58
N LYS A 516 18.99 -14.66 22.34
CA LYS A 516 18.21 -15.70 21.65
C LYS A 516 19.03 -16.89 21.15
N MET A 517 20.27 -17.07 21.59
CA MET A 517 21.14 -18.16 21.10
C MET A 517 21.04 -19.46 21.91
N GLU A 518 20.23 -19.50 22.97
CA GLU A 518 20.16 -20.65 23.88
C GLU A 518 19.73 -21.92 23.12
N GLY A 519 20.47 -23.02 23.32
CA GLY A 519 20.20 -24.31 22.67
C GLY A 519 20.83 -24.49 21.29
N GLN A 520 21.59 -23.51 20.79
CA GLN A 520 22.31 -23.62 19.51
C GLN A 520 23.75 -24.13 19.69
N ASP A 521 24.19 -25.02 18.81
CA ASP A 521 25.58 -25.45 18.62
C ASP A 521 25.94 -25.38 17.13
N THR A 522 26.83 -24.47 16.76
CA THR A 522 27.24 -24.27 15.36
C THR A 522 27.93 -25.49 14.73
N ASN A 523 28.37 -26.46 15.53
CA ASN A 523 28.92 -27.72 15.02
C ASN A 523 27.82 -28.79 14.78
N ASP A 524 26.62 -28.58 15.29
CA ASP A 524 25.46 -29.44 15.09
C ASP A 524 24.36 -28.70 14.33
N LEU A 525 24.30 -28.93 13.02
CA LEU A 525 23.32 -28.31 12.13
C LEU A 525 21.88 -28.70 12.47
N SER A 526 21.63 -29.71 13.31
CA SER A 526 20.28 -30.02 13.79
C SER A 526 19.76 -29.00 14.80
N THR A 527 20.66 -28.21 15.42
CA THR A 527 20.33 -27.10 16.33
C THR A 527 20.14 -25.76 15.63
N TYR A 528 20.45 -25.69 14.32
CA TYR A 528 20.17 -24.50 13.50
C TYR A 528 18.66 -24.19 13.54
N PRO A 529 18.23 -22.95 13.90
CA PRO A 529 16.82 -22.64 14.15
C PRO A 529 15.89 -23.01 12.98
N MET A 530 16.31 -22.73 11.74
CA MET A 530 15.50 -23.07 10.58
C MET A 530 15.38 -24.58 10.40
N ASN A 531 16.45 -25.36 10.65
CA ASN A 531 16.38 -26.83 10.64
C ASN A 531 15.45 -27.38 11.72
N GLN A 532 15.37 -26.76 12.89
CA GLN A 532 14.40 -27.15 13.91
C GLN A 532 12.95 -26.95 13.43
N VAL A 533 12.68 -25.82 12.76
CA VAL A 533 11.35 -25.51 12.18
C VAL A 533 10.95 -26.53 11.11
N VAL A 534 11.87 -26.94 10.24
CA VAL A 534 11.54 -27.80 9.08
C VAL A 534 11.69 -29.30 9.33
N LYS A 535 12.35 -29.69 10.42
CA LYS A 535 12.53 -31.10 10.81
C LYS A 535 11.22 -31.91 10.82
N PRO A 536 10.07 -31.42 11.33
CA PRO A 536 8.81 -32.16 11.29
C PRO A 536 8.31 -32.48 9.88
N TYR A 537 8.74 -31.69 8.89
CA TYR A 537 8.36 -31.86 7.49
C TYR A 537 9.33 -32.76 6.74
N GLY A 538 10.45 -33.16 7.35
CA GLY A 538 11.40 -34.09 6.75
C GLY A 538 12.33 -33.43 5.74
N MET A 539 12.85 -32.25 6.08
CA MET A 539 13.77 -31.47 5.26
C MET A 539 14.85 -30.84 6.14
N MET A 540 15.99 -30.48 5.54
CA MET A 540 17.10 -29.82 6.21
C MET A 540 17.90 -28.98 5.20
N TRP A 541 18.33 -27.78 5.59
CA TRP A 541 19.41 -27.06 4.90
C TRP A 541 20.76 -27.65 5.31
N THR A 542 21.63 -27.85 4.34
CA THR A 542 22.94 -28.48 4.52
C THR A 542 24.07 -27.45 4.67
N GLU A 543 25.29 -27.94 4.89
CA GLU A 543 26.52 -27.14 4.89
C GLU A 543 27.03 -26.83 3.48
N LYS A 544 26.32 -27.28 2.43
CA LYS A 544 26.75 -27.13 1.05
C LYS A 544 26.18 -25.85 0.43
N ILE A 545 27.05 -25.10 -0.24
CA ILE A 545 26.70 -24.00 -1.15
C ILE A 545 26.38 -24.58 -2.53
N ILE A 546 25.28 -24.14 -3.15
CA ILE A 546 24.93 -24.49 -4.53
C ILE A 546 25.79 -23.64 -5.46
N ASP A 547 26.48 -24.29 -6.39
CA ASP A 547 27.24 -23.62 -7.45
C ASP A 547 26.26 -23.15 -8.53
N LEU A 548 26.14 -21.83 -8.73
CA LEU A 548 25.13 -21.20 -9.59
C LEU A 548 25.58 -21.08 -11.02
#